data_AF-A0A4U5NVA6-F1
#
_entry.id   AF-A0A4U5NVA6-F1
#
_cell.length_a   1.000
_cell.length_b   1.000
_cell.length_c   1.000
_cell.angle_alpha   90.00
_cell.angle_beta   90.00
_cell.angle_gamma   90.00
#
_symmetry.space_group_name_H-M   'P 1'
#
loop_
_entity.id
_entity.type
_entity.pdbx_description
1 polymer ?
#
loop_
_entity_poly.entity_id
_entity_poly.type
_entity_poly.pdbx_seq_one_letter_code
_entity_poly.pdbx_strand_id
1 'polypeptide(L)'
;MLKVISAIEKLEGELDETIAHINNLSEQRRVVAAMPPWSSLVKNNPEWKPLLVAKMDLQISESIDELKEYLDELKQDTAKLRCFCEFENNFSYTFQHDLLLFLDNLEAVHAGYIKALSSGRMLNFALKQISLFDSNSTVRSAIQRLKADLKLAS
;
A
#
# COMPACT_ATOMS: atom_id res chain seq x y z
N MET A 1 12.63 -14.13 6.20
CA MET A 1 11.23 -14.49 5.92
C MET A 1 10.33 -14.57 7.16
N LEU A 2 10.60 -15.42 8.18
CA LEU A 2 9.71 -15.56 9.35
C LEU A 2 9.39 -14.23 10.08
N LYS A 3 10.37 -13.33 10.19
CA LYS A 3 10.17 -11.97 10.76
C LYS A 3 9.25 -11.09 9.91
N VAL A 4 9.24 -11.27 8.58
CA VAL A 4 8.39 -10.51 7.65
C VAL A 4 6.96 -11.04 7.70
N ILE A 5 6.78 -12.37 7.74
CA ILE A 5 5.47 -13.00 7.90
C ILE A 5 4.83 -12.56 9.22
N SER A 6 5.58 -12.65 10.34
CA SER A 6 5.08 -12.19 11.64
C SER A 6 4.75 -10.68 11.66
N ALA A 7 5.50 -9.85 10.90
CA ALA A 7 5.19 -8.43 10.76
C ALA A 7 3.90 -8.20 9.95
N ILE A 8 3.66 -8.99 8.90
CA ILE A 8 2.42 -8.94 8.11
C ILE A 8 1.23 -9.36 8.97
N GLU A 9 1.33 -10.48 9.70
CA GLU A 9 0.27 -10.94 10.60
C GLU A 9 -0.09 -9.89 11.65
N LYS A 10 0.92 -9.19 12.19
CA LYS A 10 0.70 -8.09 13.13
C LYS A 10 -0.06 -6.93 12.48
N LEU A 11 0.37 -6.50 11.29
CA LEU A 11 -0.28 -5.40 10.56
C LEU A 11 -1.71 -5.75 10.12
N GLU A 12 -1.96 -7.01 9.76
CA GLU A 12 -3.31 -7.50 9.45
C GLU A 12 -4.21 -7.48 10.70
N GLY A 13 -3.67 -7.84 11.86
CA GLY A 13 -4.37 -7.68 13.13
C GLY A 13 -4.71 -6.20 13.43
N GLU A 14 -3.75 -5.30 13.25
CA GLU A 14 -3.97 -3.84 13.43
C GLU A 14 -4.99 -3.28 12.42
N LEU A 15 -5.02 -3.82 11.19
CA LEU A 15 -5.99 -3.47 10.16
C LEU A 15 -7.41 -3.86 10.60
N ASP A 16 -7.60 -5.10 11.06
CA ASP A 16 -8.88 -5.61 11.51
C ASP A 16 -9.42 -4.84 12.72
N GLU A 17 -8.55 -4.51 13.68
CA GLU A 17 -8.91 -3.67 14.84
C GLU A 17 -9.34 -2.26 14.40
N THR A 18 -8.60 -1.65 13.47
CA THR A 18 -8.93 -0.31 12.94
C THR A 18 -10.27 -0.30 12.22
N ILE A 19 -10.56 -1.33 11.40
CA ILE A 19 -11.86 -1.50 10.73
C ILE A 19 -12.99 -1.65 11.75
N ALA A 20 -12.79 -2.47 12.80
CA ALA A 20 -13.77 -2.64 13.86
C ALA A 20 -14.07 -1.31 14.58
N HIS A 21 -13.04 -0.49 14.83
CA HIS A 21 -13.20 0.81 15.45
C HIS A 21 -14.01 1.78 14.57
N ILE A 22 -13.71 1.85 13.27
CA ILE A 22 -14.46 2.67 12.30
C ILE A 22 -15.94 2.24 12.25
N ASN A 23 -16.22 0.94 12.27
CA ASN A 23 -17.59 0.41 12.27
C ASN A 23 -18.34 0.81 13.55
N ASN A 24 -17.68 0.74 14.71
CA ASN A 24 -18.25 1.17 15.99
C ASN A 24 -18.57 2.67 15.99
N LEU A 25 -17.66 3.52 15.51
CA LEU A 25 -17.90 4.97 15.37
C LEU A 25 -19.05 5.26 14.40
N SER A 26 -19.15 4.50 13.30
CA SER A 26 -20.24 4.63 12.34
C SER A 26 -21.60 4.28 12.96
N GLU A 27 -21.64 3.29 13.86
CA GLU A 27 -22.86 2.96 14.60
C GLU A 27 -23.21 4.05 15.62
N GLN A 28 -22.23 4.57 16.36
CA GLN A 28 -22.43 5.72 17.26
C GLN A 28 -23.01 6.92 16.52
N ARG A 29 -22.51 7.20 15.32
CA ARG A 29 -23.03 8.26 14.44
C ARG A 29 -24.50 8.07 14.11
N ARG A 30 -24.92 6.85 13.79
CA ARG A 30 -26.33 6.50 13.54
C ARG A 30 -27.19 6.70 14.78
N VAL A 31 -26.68 6.31 15.95
CA VAL A 31 -27.36 6.52 17.24
C VAL A 31 -27.53 8.00 17.55
N VAL A 32 -26.50 8.82 17.31
CA VAL A 32 -26.56 10.29 17.45
C VAL A 32 -27.61 10.89 16.51
N ALA A 33 -27.66 10.47 15.24
CA ALA A 33 -28.68 10.94 14.31
C ALA A 33 -30.11 10.53 14.74
N ALA A 34 -30.26 9.36 15.34
CA ALA A 34 -31.51 8.86 15.89
C ALA A 34 -31.79 9.36 17.31
N MET A 35 -30.99 10.28 17.87
CA MET A 35 -31.08 10.72 19.26
C MET A 35 -32.51 11.16 19.58
N PRO A 36 -33.20 10.47 20.50
CA PRO A 36 -34.58 10.80 20.74
C PRO A 36 -34.69 11.91 21.80
N PRO A 37 -35.83 12.62 21.85
CA PRO A 37 -35.94 13.90 22.54
C PRO A 37 -36.05 13.79 24.08
N TRP A 38 -35.52 12.75 24.71
CA TRP A 38 -35.83 12.47 26.13
C TRP A 38 -35.18 13.43 27.12
N SER A 39 -34.06 14.06 26.76
CA SER A 39 -33.29 14.85 27.72
C SER A 39 -34.05 16.11 28.14
N SER A 40 -34.07 16.39 29.43
CA SER A 40 -34.69 17.60 29.98
C SER A 40 -34.11 18.88 29.35
N LEU A 41 -32.84 18.83 28.92
CA LEU A 41 -32.16 19.90 28.20
C LEU A 41 -32.84 20.20 26.85
N VAL A 42 -33.09 19.17 26.05
CA VAL A 42 -33.74 19.28 24.73
C VAL A 42 -35.23 19.61 24.86
N LYS A 43 -35.90 19.14 25.92
CA LYS A 43 -37.29 19.50 26.21
C LYS A 43 -37.45 20.99 26.54
N ASN A 44 -36.52 21.55 27.31
CA ASN A 44 -36.57 22.95 27.73
C ASN A 44 -36.06 23.90 26.65
N ASN A 45 -35.18 23.43 25.75
CA ASN A 45 -34.56 24.23 24.70
C ASN A 45 -34.43 23.40 23.40
N PRO A 46 -35.50 23.32 22.56
CA PRO A 46 -35.57 22.43 21.40
C PRO A 46 -34.47 22.65 20.35
N GLU A 47 -33.94 23.87 20.25
CA GLU A 47 -32.86 24.28 19.35
C GLU A 47 -31.52 23.63 19.67
N TRP A 48 -31.34 23.09 20.89
CA TRP A 48 -30.10 22.39 21.26
C TRP A 48 -29.99 21.01 20.63
N LYS A 49 -31.11 20.38 20.26
CA LYS A 49 -31.08 19.06 19.63
C LYS A 49 -30.28 19.07 18.32
N PRO A 50 -30.60 19.90 17.31
CA PRO A 50 -29.82 19.92 16.07
C PRO A 50 -28.36 20.33 16.30
N LEU A 51 -28.07 21.22 17.25
CA LEU A 51 -26.71 21.65 17.58
C LEU A 51 -25.87 20.53 18.20
N LEU A 52 -26.42 19.77 19.15
CA LEU A 52 -25.74 18.65 19.79
C LEU A 52 -25.50 17.50 18.80
N VAL A 53 -26.51 17.19 17.98
CA VAL A 53 -26.37 16.20 16.90
C VAL A 53 -25.26 16.61 15.94
N ALA A 54 -25.26 17.86 15.47
CA ALA A 54 -24.23 18.35 14.55
C ALA A 54 -22.83 18.33 15.19
N LYS A 55 -22.70 18.70 16.46
CA LYS A 55 -21.40 18.69 17.15
C LYS A 55 -20.84 17.29 17.32
N MET A 56 -21.68 16.34 17.74
CA MET A 56 -21.29 14.93 17.89
C MET A 56 -21.00 14.29 16.52
N ASP A 57 -21.81 14.59 15.50
CA ASP A 57 -21.57 14.10 14.13
C ASP A 57 -20.20 14.55 13.61
N LEU A 58 -19.87 15.83 13.81
CA LEU A 58 -18.59 16.40 13.39
C LEU A 58 -17.41 15.73 14.10
N GLN A 59 -17.48 15.56 15.43
CA GLN A 59 -16.42 14.88 16.18
C GLN A 59 -16.23 13.42 15.77
N ILE A 60 -17.33 12.68 15.57
CA ILE A 60 -17.27 11.29 15.12
C ILE A 60 -16.72 11.21 13.69
N SER A 61 -17.10 12.15 12.82
CA SER A 61 -16.57 12.26 11.46
C SER A 61 -15.07 12.52 11.43
N GLU A 62 -14.57 13.46 12.22
CA GLU A 62 -13.13 13.75 12.36
C GLU A 62 -12.37 12.49 12.77
N SER A 63 -12.83 11.78 13.80
CA SER A 63 -12.21 10.53 14.25
C SER A 63 -12.26 9.40 13.21
N ILE A 64 -13.35 9.30 12.44
CA ILE A 64 -13.45 8.31 11.35
C ILE A 64 -12.44 8.64 10.25
N ASP A 65 -12.28 9.91 9.89
CA ASP A 65 -11.38 10.30 8.81
C ASP A 65 -9.91 10.13 9.20
N GLU A 66 -9.52 10.46 10.44
CA GLU A 66 -8.19 10.14 10.98
C GLU A 66 -7.89 8.62 10.93
N LEU A 67 -8.85 7.78 11.34
CA LEU A 67 -8.69 6.33 11.30
C LEU A 67 -8.62 5.78 9.86
N LYS A 68 -9.29 6.41 8.89
CA LYS A 68 -9.17 6.02 7.47
C LYS A 68 -7.80 6.34 6.91
N GLU A 69 -7.24 7.49 7.25
CA GLU A 69 -5.87 7.85 6.84
C GLU A 69 -4.88 6.81 7.38
N TYR A 70 -4.98 6.48 8.67
CA TYR A 70 -4.17 5.43 9.28
C TYR A 70 -4.40 4.04 8.65
N LEU A 71 -5.65 3.70 8.33
CA LEU A 71 -5.99 2.44 7.66
C LEU A 71 -5.32 2.33 6.28
N ASP A 72 -5.27 3.44 5.53
CA ASP A 72 -4.62 3.45 4.22
C ASP A 72 -3.09 3.36 4.33
N GLU A 73 -2.48 3.95 5.36
CA GLU A 73 -1.07 3.73 5.68
C GLU A 73 -0.78 2.25 5.99
N LEU A 74 -1.58 1.62 6.86
CA LEU A 74 -1.45 0.20 7.19
C LEU A 74 -1.58 -0.70 5.97
N LYS A 75 -2.54 -0.42 5.07
CA LYS A 75 -2.69 -1.17 3.81
C LYS A 75 -1.45 -1.02 2.91
N GLN A 76 -0.91 0.20 2.80
CA GLN A 76 0.29 0.43 1.99
C GLN A 76 1.50 -0.31 2.56
N ASP A 77 1.68 -0.29 3.88
CA ASP A 77 2.81 -0.97 4.53
C ASP A 77 2.67 -2.50 4.46
N THR A 78 1.45 -3.01 4.63
CA THR A 78 1.14 -4.44 4.41
C THR A 78 1.43 -4.84 2.96
N ALA A 79 1.03 -4.04 1.96
CA ALA A 79 1.31 -4.30 0.55
C ALA A 79 2.81 -4.29 0.23
N LYS A 80 3.57 -3.31 0.78
CA LYS A 80 5.03 -3.26 0.66
C LYS A 80 5.68 -4.52 1.22
N LEU A 81 5.23 -4.99 2.39
CA LEU A 81 5.76 -6.21 3.01
C LEU A 81 5.37 -7.47 2.24
N ARG A 82 4.14 -7.56 1.72
CA ARG A 82 3.73 -8.66 0.85
C ARG A 82 4.55 -8.74 -0.44
N CYS A 83 5.03 -7.62 -0.99
CA CYS A 83 6.00 -7.65 -2.09
C CYS A 83 7.32 -8.35 -1.73
N PHE A 84 7.68 -8.51 -0.46
CA PHE A 84 8.82 -9.34 -0.06
C PHE A 84 8.43 -10.82 0.13
N CYS A 85 7.15 -11.13 0.34
CA CYS A 85 6.64 -12.50 0.55
C CYS A 85 6.17 -13.20 -0.73
N GLU A 86 5.49 -12.49 -1.64
CA GLU A 86 5.03 -13.04 -2.94
C GLU A 86 6.17 -13.46 -3.86
N PHE A 87 7.41 -13.12 -3.53
CA PHE A 87 8.57 -13.60 -4.27
C PHE A 87 8.95 -15.04 -3.94
N GLU A 88 8.69 -15.56 -2.74
CA GLU A 88 9.19 -16.89 -2.31
C GLU A 88 8.13 -18.00 -2.32
N ASN A 89 7.50 -18.26 -3.48
CA ASN A 89 6.69 -19.47 -3.63
C ASN A 89 7.13 -20.42 -4.76
N ASN A 90 8.35 -20.29 -5.31
CA ASN A 90 9.02 -21.39 -6.06
C ASN A 90 10.49 -21.18 -6.47
N PHE A 91 11.17 -20.12 -6.02
CA PHE A 91 12.53 -19.81 -6.49
C PHE A 91 13.46 -19.52 -5.31
N SER A 92 14.57 -20.24 -5.27
CA SER A 92 15.74 -19.87 -4.47
C SER A 92 16.43 -18.71 -5.20
N TYR A 93 16.14 -17.48 -4.80
CA TYR A 93 16.81 -16.30 -5.34
C TYR A 93 18.15 -16.11 -4.64
N THR A 94 19.14 -16.87 -5.08
CA THR A 94 20.53 -16.59 -4.73
C THR A 94 20.99 -15.34 -5.47
N PHE A 95 22.01 -14.66 -4.95
CA PHE A 95 22.70 -13.57 -5.67
C PHE A 95 23.06 -13.98 -7.10
N GLN A 96 23.48 -15.24 -7.30
CA GLN A 96 23.78 -15.80 -8.61
C GLN A 96 22.54 -15.85 -9.52
N HIS A 97 21.38 -16.27 -9.01
CA HIS A 97 20.15 -16.32 -9.79
C HIS A 97 19.65 -14.93 -10.18
N ASP A 98 19.67 -13.98 -9.25
CA ASP A 98 19.29 -12.59 -9.55
C ASP A 98 20.28 -11.92 -10.51
N LEU A 99 21.58 -12.23 -10.41
CA LEU A 99 22.59 -11.76 -11.35
C LEU A 99 22.35 -12.31 -12.76
N LEU A 100 22.02 -13.60 -12.89
CA LEU A 100 21.68 -14.20 -14.18
C LEU A 100 20.44 -13.53 -14.80
N LEU A 101 19.37 -13.35 -14.01
CA LEU A 101 18.15 -12.65 -14.48
C LEU A 101 18.44 -11.23 -14.96
N PHE A 102 19.35 -10.51 -14.28
CA PHE A 102 19.78 -9.19 -14.69
C PHE A 102 20.57 -9.22 -16.00
N LEU A 103 21.52 -10.16 -16.14
CA LEU A 103 22.33 -10.31 -17.35
C LEU A 103 21.49 -10.70 -18.57
N ASP A 104 20.57 -11.66 -18.42
CA ASP A 104 19.66 -12.08 -19.48
C ASP A 104 18.78 -10.90 -19.96
N ASN A 105 18.32 -10.07 -19.01
CA ASN A 105 17.57 -8.86 -19.35
C ASN A 105 18.43 -7.84 -20.12
N LEU A 106 19.70 -7.65 -19.73
CA LEU A 106 20.62 -6.78 -20.46
C LEU A 106 20.86 -7.28 -21.89
N GLU A 107 20.99 -8.58 -22.10
CA GLU A 107 21.13 -9.18 -23.42
C GLU A 107 19.88 -8.91 -24.29
N ALA A 108 18.68 -9.08 -23.72
CA ALA A 108 17.42 -8.78 -24.41
C ALA A 108 17.29 -7.29 -24.78
N VAL A 109 17.68 -6.39 -23.87
CA VAL A 109 17.72 -4.94 -24.12
C VAL A 109 18.71 -4.61 -25.24
N HIS A 110 19.90 -5.21 -25.21
CA HIS A 110 20.92 -5.02 -26.23
C HIS A 110 20.44 -5.52 -27.60
N ALA A 111 19.82 -6.70 -27.68
CA ALA A 111 19.23 -7.22 -28.91
C ALA A 111 18.15 -6.29 -29.48
N GLY A 112 17.28 -5.75 -28.60
CA GLY A 112 16.28 -4.74 -28.96
C GLY A 112 16.91 -3.47 -29.52
N TYR A 113 18.01 -3.01 -28.92
CA TYR A 113 18.76 -1.84 -29.35
C TYR A 113 19.37 -2.03 -30.75
N ILE A 114 20.04 -3.17 -30.99
CA ILE A 114 20.63 -3.50 -32.31
C ILE A 114 19.54 -3.54 -33.40
N LYS A 115 18.37 -4.10 -33.09
CA LYS A 115 17.22 -4.13 -34.01
C LYS A 115 16.64 -2.74 -34.28
N ALA A 116 16.65 -1.85 -33.29
CA ALA A 116 16.19 -0.47 -33.46
C ALA A 116 17.17 0.36 -34.31
N LEU A 117 18.47 0.13 -34.15
CA LEU A 117 19.54 0.72 -34.97
C LEU A 117 19.40 0.32 -36.44
N SER A 118 19.23 -0.98 -36.73
CA SER A 118 19.10 -1.48 -38.10
C SER A 118 17.81 -1.04 -38.81
N SER A 119 16.79 -0.62 -38.06
CA SER A 119 15.49 -0.19 -38.59
C SER A 119 15.29 1.34 -38.63
N GLY A 120 16.28 2.13 -38.22
CA GLY A 120 16.21 3.60 -38.23
C GLY A 120 15.25 4.22 -37.20
N ARG A 121 14.79 3.46 -36.19
CA ARG A 121 13.79 3.89 -35.19
C ARG A 121 14.40 4.22 -33.82
N MET A 122 15.59 4.79 -33.77
CA MET A 122 16.33 5.01 -32.50
C MET A 122 15.59 5.88 -31.46
N LEU A 123 14.91 6.95 -31.89
CA LEU A 123 14.21 7.88 -30.98
C LEU A 123 13.12 7.18 -30.16
N ASN A 124 12.43 6.19 -30.73
CA ASN A 124 11.40 5.41 -30.04
C ASN A 124 11.99 4.39 -29.05
N PHE A 125 13.27 4.02 -29.20
CA PHE A 125 13.94 3.09 -28.30
C PHE A 125 14.52 3.80 -27.07
N ALA A 126 15.08 5.00 -27.23
CA ALA A 126 15.60 5.81 -26.12
C ALA A 126 14.49 6.18 -25.10
N LEU A 127 13.29 6.52 -25.56
CA LEU A 127 12.12 6.77 -24.69
C LEU A 127 11.63 5.49 -23.99
N LYS A 128 11.85 4.31 -24.58
CA LYS A 128 11.53 3.01 -23.98
C LYS A 128 12.61 2.49 -23.04
N GLN A 129 13.87 2.95 -23.11
CA GLN A 129 14.95 2.50 -22.22
C GLN A 129 14.63 2.69 -20.75
N ILE A 130 13.98 3.80 -20.38
CA ILE A 130 13.53 4.04 -19.00
C ILE A 130 12.48 2.99 -18.59
N SER A 131 11.62 2.56 -19.52
CA SER A 131 10.60 1.53 -19.28
C SER A 131 11.12 0.09 -19.35
N LEU A 132 12.26 -0.18 -20.01
CA LEU A 132 12.74 -1.55 -20.26
C LEU A 132 13.29 -2.24 -18.99
N PHE A 133 13.82 -1.46 -18.04
CA PHE A 133 14.23 -1.98 -16.73
C PHE A 133 13.06 -2.12 -15.75
N ASP A 134 11.92 -1.50 -16.07
CA ASP A 134 10.74 -1.45 -15.21
C ASP A 134 9.54 -2.23 -15.73
N SER A 135 9.55 -2.76 -16.96
CA SER A 135 8.38 -3.44 -17.53
C SER A 135 8.14 -4.85 -17.01
N ASN A 136 9.18 -5.54 -16.50
CA ASN A 136 9.07 -6.89 -15.96
C ASN A 136 9.25 -6.86 -14.44
N SER A 137 8.19 -7.24 -13.70
CA SER A 137 8.19 -7.25 -12.23
C SER A 137 9.27 -8.17 -11.65
N THR A 138 9.58 -9.29 -12.30
CA THR A 138 10.63 -10.23 -11.86
C THR A 138 12.02 -9.61 -11.97
N VAL A 139 12.32 -8.94 -13.09
CA VAL A 139 13.61 -8.25 -13.31
C VAL A 139 13.76 -7.07 -12.35
N ARG A 140 12.68 -6.29 -12.16
CA ARG A 140 12.69 -5.16 -11.22
C ARG A 140 13.06 -5.63 -9.81
N SER A 141 12.45 -6.71 -9.35
CA SER A 141 12.74 -7.24 -8.02
C SER A 141 14.12 -7.90 -7.92
N ALA A 142 14.61 -8.56 -8.97
CA ALA A 142 16.00 -9.04 -9.02
C ALA A 142 17.00 -7.89 -8.88
N ILE A 143 16.78 -6.76 -9.58
CA ILE A 143 17.62 -5.56 -9.46
C ILE A 143 17.57 -4.99 -8.04
N GLN A 144 16.41 -4.95 -7.38
CA GLN A 144 16.31 -4.46 -6.01
C GLN A 144 17.01 -5.38 -5.01
N ARG A 145 16.91 -6.71 -5.18
CA ARG A 145 17.64 -7.69 -4.36
C ARG A 145 19.14 -7.56 -4.55
N LEU A 146 19.64 -7.49 -5.79
CA LEU A 146 21.05 -7.23 -6.07
C LEU A 146 21.54 -5.91 -5.44
N LYS A 147 20.74 -4.84 -5.51
CA LYS A 147 21.07 -3.56 -4.86
C LYS A 147 21.16 -3.69 -3.34
N ALA A 148 20.30 -4.49 -2.73
CA ALA A 148 20.33 -4.74 -1.29
C ALA A 148 21.55 -5.58 -0.89
N ASP A 149 21.83 -6.65 -1.63
CA ASP A 149 23.00 -7.53 -1.41
C ASP A 149 24.31 -6.75 -1.54
N LEU A 150 24.44 -5.90 -2.55
CA LEU A 150 25.62 -5.07 -2.78
C LEU A 150 25.76 -3.91 -1.77
N LYS A 151 24.67 -3.52 -1.09
CA LYS A 151 24.68 -2.48 -0.05
C LYS A 151 25.04 -3.01 1.34
N LEU A 152 25.29 -4.31 1.49
CA LEU A 152 25.86 -4.91 2.71
C LEU A 152 27.29 -5.39 2.45
N ALA A 153 28.18 -4.42 2.25
CA ALA A 153 29.62 -4.53 2.43
C ALA A 153 30.19 -3.25 3.06
N SER A 154 29.45 -2.65 3.99
CA SER A 154 29.88 -1.54 4.84
C SER A 154 29.56 -1.83 6.30
#